data_AF-A0A9D4AII4-F1
#
_entry.id   AF-A0A9D4AII4-F1
#
_cell.length_a   1.000
_cell.length_b   1.000
_cell.length_c   1.000
_cell.angle_alpha   90.00
_cell.angle_beta   90.00
_cell.angle_gamma   90.00
#
_symmetry.space_group_name_H-M   'P 1'
#
loop_
_entity.id
_entity.type
_entity.pdbx_description
1 polymer ?
#
loop_
_entity_poly.entity_id
_entity_poly.type
_entity_poly.pdbx_seq_one_letter_code
_entity_poly.pdbx_strand_id
1 'polypeptide(L)'
;MAIASEETTRICNHCDRAIPSSNIDLHYAHCSRNLERCKVCGDMIPKKHAEEHFLNTHAPVACSLCSETMEREILAIHKGEICPQRIVTCDFCEFPLPAIDLAEHQEVCGNRTELCHLCNRYVRLRERYNHESRCTGIAENNEGSSRDVRAAEREQARPRRQASEYSRRRILFTIAITGIAVLLGSLFFQKKTDSSQFCQASSGIVNSRSSKSHYQAFHFVFPS
;
A
#
# COMPACT_ATOMS: atom_id res chain seq x y z
N MET A 1 36.62 -40.42 43.85
CA MET A 1 35.22 -39.91 43.90
C MET A 1 35.31 -38.39 43.97
N ALA A 2 34.97 -37.69 42.90
CA ALA A 2 34.98 -36.23 42.90
C ALA A 2 33.65 -35.74 43.47
N ILE A 3 33.74 -34.93 44.52
CA ILE A 3 32.62 -34.33 45.24
C ILE A 3 31.96 -33.33 44.28
N ALA A 4 30.74 -33.62 43.84
CA ALA A 4 29.90 -32.63 43.17
C ALA A 4 29.52 -31.58 44.22
N SER A 5 30.18 -30.43 44.19
CA SER A 5 29.79 -29.27 44.97
C SER A 5 28.42 -28.79 44.46
N GLU A 6 27.37 -29.05 45.23
CA GLU A 6 26.05 -28.47 45.01
C GLU A 6 26.16 -26.95 45.10
N GLU A 7 26.13 -26.27 43.96
CA GLU A 7 26.08 -24.80 43.93
C GLU A 7 24.70 -24.33 44.39
N THR A 8 24.59 -23.93 45.65
CA THR A 8 23.38 -23.30 46.19
C THR A 8 23.08 -22.03 45.38
N THR A 9 21.96 -21.99 44.66
CA THR A 9 21.50 -20.79 43.94
C THR A 9 20.47 -20.01 44.75
N ARG A 10 20.46 -18.67 44.63
CA ARG A 10 19.44 -17.75 45.15
C ARG A 10 18.81 -16.97 44.00
N ILE A 11 17.53 -16.61 44.15
CA ILE A 11 16.80 -15.82 43.15
C ILE A 11 17.13 -14.34 43.36
N CYS A 12 17.43 -13.63 42.28
CA CYS A 12 17.62 -12.18 42.30
C CYS A 12 16.27 -11.46 42.31
N ASN A 13 15.99 -10.65 43.34
CA ASN A 13 14.72 -9.91 43.50
C ASN A 13 14.45 -8.84 42.41
N HIS A 14 15.42 -8.57 41.53
CA HIS A 14 15.27 -7.56 40.48
C HIS A 14 14.94 -8.17 39.10
N CYS A 15 15.59 -9.29 38.73
CA CYS A 15 15.40 -9.94 37.43
C CYS A 15 14.82 -11.36 37.52
N ASP A 16 14.52 -11.84 38.73
CA ASP A 16 13.95 -13.15 39.05
C ASP A 16 14.76 -14.35 38.55
N ARG A 17 16.04 -14.15 38.21
CA ARG A 17 16.93 -15.22 37.76
C ARG A 17 17.60 -15.92 38.95
N ALA A 18 17.75 -17.24 38.85
CA ALA A 18 18.56 -18.03 39.78
C ALA A 18 20.05 -17.78 39.53
N ILE A 19 20.77 -17.33 40.56
CA ILE A 19 22.18 -16.97 40.53
C ILE A 19 22.90 -17.72 41.65
N PRO A 20 24.14 -18.23 41.45
CA PRO A 20 24.91 -18.82 42.53
C PRO A 20 25.00 -17.91 43.75
N SER A 21 24.75 -18.46 44.95
CA SER A 21 24.64 -17.67 46.19
C SER A 21 25.90 -16.89 46.51
N SER A 22 27.07 -17.38 46.09
CA SER A 22 28.37 -16.71 46.24
C SER A 22 28.47 -15.41 45.43
N ASN A 23 27.73 -15.31 44.32
CA ASN A 23 27.84 -14.22 43.36
C ASN A 23 26.61 -13.30 43.32
N ILE A 24 25.61 -13.53 44.19
CA ILE A 24 24.31 -12.83 44.15
C ILE A 24 24.46 -11.32 44.34
N ASP A 25 25.35 -10.86 45.23
CA ASP A 25 25.52 -9.42 45.52
C ASP A 25 26.15 -8.67 44.35
N LEU A 26 27.19 -9.26 43.74
CA LEU A 26 27.81 -8.72 42.53
C LEU A 26 26.83 -8.69 41.36
N HIS A 27 26.06 -9.76 41.19
CA HIS A 27 25.00 -9.81 40.20
C HIS A 27 23.95 -8.72 40.45
N TYR A 28 23.45 -8.57 41.68
CA TYR A 28 22.41 -7.60 42.00
C TYR A 28 22.87 -6.16 41.72
N ALA A 29 24.10 -5.81 42.08
CA ALA A 29 24.67 -4.49 41.79
C ALA A 29 24.74 -4.21 40.28
N HIS A 30 25.10 -5.19 39.46
CA HIS A 30 25.11 -5.04 38.01
C HIS A 30 23.70 -5.04 37.40
N CYS A 31 22.84 -5.93 37.87
CA CYS A 31 21.48 -6.15 37.40
C CYS A 31 20.60 -4.91 37.61
N SER A 32 20.53 -4.40 38.84
CA SER A 32 19.70 -3.23 39.19
C SER A 32 20.12 -1.94 38.47
N ARG A 33 21.42 -1.79 38.19
CA ARG A 33 21.95 -0.62 37.50
C ARG A 33 21.67 -0.66 36.00
N ASN A 34 21.83 -1.82 35.36
CA ASN A 34 21.87 -1.93 33.90
C ASN A 34 20.62 -2.52 33.26
N LEU A 35 19.83 -3.29 33.99
CA LEU A 35 18.60 -3.89 33.49
C LEU A 35 17.39 -3.16 34.06
N GLU A 36 16.27 -3.22 33.36
CA GLU A 36 14.96 -2.79 33.83
C GLU A 36 13.88 -3.67 33.23
N ARG A 37 12.70 -3.68 33.85
CA ARG A 37 11.55 -4.45 33.37
C ARG A 37 10.73 -3.59 32.40
N CYS A 38 10.48 -4.10 31.20
CA CYS A 38 9.56 -3.47 30.26
C CYS A 38 8.16 -3.37 30.88
N LYS A 39 7.53 -2.19 30.79
CA LYS A 39 6.19 -1.95 31.34
C LYS A 39 5.06 -2.57 30.50
N VAL A 40 5.35 -2.94 29.25
CA VAL A 40 4.36 -3.47 28.30
C VAL A 40 4.37 -5.00 28.30
N CYS A 41 5.52 -5.63 28.05
CA CYS A 41 5.63 -7.11 28.04
C CYS A 41 6.13 -7.74 29.34
N GLY A 42 6.75 -6.97 30.24
CA GLY A 42 7.31 -7.51 31.49
C GLY A 42 8.71 -8.12 31.37
N ASP A 43 9.34 -8.05 30.18
CA ASP A 43 10.68 -8.61 29.95
C ASP A 43 11.79 -7.79 30.62
N MET A 44 12.86 -8.45 31.05
CA MET A 44 14.06 -7.78 31.57
C MET A 44 14.97 -7.36 30.42
N ILE A 45 15.07 -6.06 30.18
CA ILE A 45 15.83 -5.45 29.08
C ILE A 45 16.97 -4.57 29.60
N PRO A 46 18.12 -4.48 28.90
CA PRO A 46 19.15 -3.51 29.24
C PRO A 46 18.64 -2.08 29.03
N LYS A 47 18.82 -1.20 30.03
CA LYS A 47 18.38 0.21 29.98
C LYS A 47 18.88 0.95 28.74
N LYS A 48 20.09 0.63 28.27
CA LYS A 48 20.68 1.20 27.05
C LYS A 48 19.88 0.89 25.78
N HIS A 49 19.15 -0.22 25.75
CA HIS A 49 18.36 -0.68 24.61
C HIS A 49 16.86 -0.62 24.90
N ALA A 50 16.44 0.03 25.99
CA ALA A 50 15.03 0.07 26.36
C ALA A 50 14.17 0.81 25.33
N GLU A 51 14.68 1.93 24.84
CA GLU A 51 14.04 2.71 23.79
C GLU A 51 13.93 1.93 22.48
N GLU A 52 15.02 1.27 22.06
CA GLU A 52 15.04 0.44 20.85
C GLU A 52 14.05 -0.73 20.95
N HIS A 53 14.00 -1.40 22.12
CA HIS A 53 13.02 -2.45 22.38
C HIS A 53 11.59 -1.92 22.25
N PHE A 54 11.29 -0.75 22.82
CA PHE A 54 9.98 -0.13 22.69
C PHE A 54 9.64 0.17 21.24
N LEU A 55 10.53 0.86 20.50
CA LEU A 55 10.31 1.24 19.11
C LEU A 55 10.09 0.04 18.18
N ASN A 56 10.80 -1.07 18.40
CA ASN A 56 10.68 -2.24 17.55
C ASN A 56 9.50 -3.15 17.93
N THR A 57 9.16 -3.22 19.22
CA THR A 57 8.21 -4.22 19.75
C THR A 57 6.84 -3.64 20.04
N HIS A 58 6.78 -2.43 20.61
CA HIS A 58 5.56 -1.88 21.22
C HIS A 58 5.11 -0.55 20.60
N ALA A 59 5.99 0.15 19.88
CA ALA A 59 5.62 1.42 19.31
C ALA A 59 4.49 1.24 18.29
N PRO A 60 3.48 2.14 18.33
CA PRO A 60 2.44 2.19 17.33
C PRO A 60 3.00 2.31 15.92
N VAL A 61 2.32 1.69 14.97
CA VAL A 61 2.69 1.64 13.56
C VAL A 61 1.65 2.35 12.72
N ALA A 62 2.11 3.05 11.69
CA ALA A 62 1.22 3.72 10.74
C ALA A 62 0.69 2.74 9.70
N CYS A 63 -0.59 2.85 9.36
CA CYS A 63 -1.20 2.14 8.24
C CYS A 63 -0.65 2.69 6.92
N SER A 64 -0.18 1.81 6.04
CA SER A 64 0.38 2.18 4.73
C SER A 64 -0.65 2.74 3.75
N LEU A 65 -1.96 2.58 4.02
CA LEU A 65 -3.03 3.01 3.12
C LEU A 65 -3.65 4.35 3.54
N CYS A 66 -3.90 4.56 4.83
CA CYS A 66 -4.54 5.77 5.36
C CYS A 66 -3.63 6.63 6.24
N SER A 67 -2.41 6.18 6.55
CA SER A 67 -1.45 6.87 7.42
C SER A 67 -1.88 7.06 8.89
N GLU A 68 -3.02 6.49 9.31
CA GLU A 68 -3.42 6.46 10.71
C GLU A 68 -2.47 5.58 11.53
N THR A 69 -2.18 5.99 12.76
CA THR A 69 -1.26 5.28 13.67
C THR A 69 -2.05 4.44 14.66
N MET A 70 -1.62 3.19 14.86
CA MET A 70 -2.35 2.19 15.66
C MET A 70 -1.41 1.14 16.25
N GLU A 71 -1.89 0.35 17.21
CA GLU A 71 -1.13 -0.77 17.76
C GLU A 71 -0.83 -1.82 16.67
N ARG A 72 0.28 -2.55 16.84
CA ARG A 72 0.76 -3.49 15.83
C ARG A 72 -0.20 -4.67 15.66
N GLU A 73 -0.80 -5.11 16.77
CA GLU A 73 -1.74 -6.21 16.84
C GLU A 73 -3.02 -5.93 16.06
N ILE A 74 -3.49 -4.67 16.08
CA ILE A 74 -4.73 -4.27 15.39
C ILE A 74 -4.51 -3.87 13.93
N LEU A 75 -3.26 -3.65 13.50
CA LEU A 75 -2.94 -3.22 12.13
C LEU A 75 -3.47 -4.18 11.07
N ALA A 76 -3.43 -5.50 11.32
CA ALA A 76 -3.92 -6.50 10.38
C ALA A 76 -5.44 -6.40 10.19
N ILE A 77 -6.18 -6.29 11.29
CA ILE A 77 -7.64 -6.14 11.29
C ILE A 77 -8.03 -4.80 10.66
N HIS A 78 -7.31 -3.73 10.99
CA HIS A 78 -7.54 -2.44 10.39
C HIS A 78 -7.40 -2.51 8.86
N LYS A 79 -6.31 -3.07 8.33
CA LYS A 79 -6.10 -3.17 6.88
C LYS A 79 -7.18 -4.00 6.17
N GLY A 80 -7.68 -5.06 6.80
CA GLY A 80 -8.67 -5.96 6.22
C GLY A 80 -10.09 -5.41 6.26
N GLU A 81 -10.50 -4.82 7.38
CA GLU A 81 -11.92 -4.60 7.66
C GLU A 81 -12.29 -3.13 7.88
N ILE A 82 -11.39 -2.35 8.49
CA ILE A 82 -11.74 -1.01 9.03
C ILE A 82 -11.22 0.09 8.10
N CYS A 83 -10.07 -0.11 7.45
CA CYS A 83 -9.36 0.92 6.73
C CYS A 83 -10.27 1.54 5.64
N PRO A 84 -10.46 2.87 5.63
CA PRO A 84 -11.29 3.53 4.62
C PRO A 84 -10.69 3.42 3.21
N GLN A 85 -9.38 3.25 3.14
CA GLN A 85 -8.62 3.11 1.90
C GLN A 85 -8.43 1.66 1.46
N ARG A 86 -9.03 0.67 2.16
CA ARG A 86 -9.00 -0.72 1.69
C ARG A 86 -9.76 -0.85 0.37
N ILE A 87 -9.30 -1.75 -0.49
CA ILE A 87 -9.95 -2.02 -1.77
C ILE A 87 -11.09 -3.02 -1.56
N VAL A 88 -12.28 -2.62 -1.99
CA VAL A 88 -13.50 -3.43 -2.01
C VAL A 88 -14.10 -3.39 -3.41
N THR A 89 -14.94 -4.36 -3.75
CA THR A 89 -15.60 -4.43 -5.06
C THR A 89 -17.03 -3.95 -4.97
N CYS A 90 -17.50 -3.25 -6.00
CA CYS A 90 -18.90 -2.89 -6.14
C CYS A 90 -19.78 -4.12 -6.40
N ASP A 91 -20.82 -4.32 -5.59
CA ASP A 91 -21.78 -5.45 -5.75
C ASP A 91 -22.52 -5.48 -7.11
N PHE A 92 -22.56 -4.35 -7.84
CA PHE A 92 -23.31 -4.24 -9.09
C PHE A 92 -22.45 -4.42 -10.35
N CYS A 93 -21.20 -3.93 -10.32
CA CYS A 93 -20.32 -3.92 -11.50
C CYS A 93 -18.94 -4.53 -11.25
N GLU A 94 -18.69 -5.05 -10.05
CA GLU A 94 -17.45 -5.71 -9.63
C GLU A 94 -16.19 -4.84 -9.72
N PHE A 95 -16.35 -3.53 -9.98
CA PHE A 95 -15.24 -2.60 -10.06
C PHE A 95 -14.55 -2.47 -8.69
N PRO A 96 -13.21 -2.59 -8.61
CA PRO A 96 -12.47 -2.40 -7.36
C PRO A 96 -12.25 -0.92 -7.06
N LEU A 97 -12.57 -0.49 -5.85
CA LEU A 97 -12.44 0.88 -5.40
C LEU A 97 -12.17 0.98 -3.89
N PRO A 98 -11.64 2.11 -3.39
CA PRO A 98 -11.53 2.36 -1.96
C PRO A 98 -12.89 2.26 -1.25
N ALA A 99 -12.91 1.70 -0.04
CA ALA A 99 -14.13 1.54 0.73
C ALA A 99 -14.85 2.87 1.03
N ILE A 100 -14.09 3.96 1.18
CA ILE A 100 -14.65 5.31 1.35
C ILE A 100 -15.51 5.77 0.16
N ASP A 101 -15.18 5.34 -1.05
CA ASP A 101 -15.87 5.75 -2.28
C ASP A 101 -17.01 4.79 -2.67
N LEU A 102 -17.08 3.61 -2.02
CA LEU A 102 -18.00 2.54 -2.40
C LEU A 102 -19.47 2.97 -2.37
N ALA A 103 -19.89 3.65 -1.31
CA ALA A 103 -21.28 4.04 -1.12
C ALA A 103 -21.74 5.03 -2.21
N GLU A 104 -20.95 6.08 -2.47
CA GLU A 104 -21.24 7.06 -3.52
C GLU A 104 -21.30 6.39 -4.90
N HIS A 105 -20.33 5.50 -5.17
CA HIS A 105 -20.32 4.73 -6.41
C HIS A 105 -21.56 3.83 -6.55
N GLN A 106 -21.99 3.13 -5.50
CA GLN A 106 -23.13 2.22 -5.53
C GLN A 106 -24.46 2.93 -5.76
N GLU A 107 -24.61 4.17 -5.29
CA GLU A 107 -25.80 4.99 -5.56
C GLU A 107 -25.94 5.32 -7.06
N VAL A 108 -24.84 5.65 -7.74
CA VAL A 108 -24.87 5.92 -9.19
C VAL A 108 -24.90 4.61 -9.99
N CYS A 109 -24.04 3.66 -9.65
CA CYS A 109 -23.88 2.40 -10.37
C CYS A 109 -25.15 1.55 -10.31
N GLY A 110 -25.79 1.44 -9.14
CA GLY A 110 -27.00 0.65 -8.97
C GLY A 110 -28.20 1.14 -9.78
N ASN A 111 -28.21 2.43 -10.13
CA ASN A 111 -29.25 3.06 -10.97
C ASN A 111 -29.01 2.87 -12.48
N ARG A 112 -27.83 2.41 -12.90
CA ARG A 112 -27.59 2.04 -14.30
C ARG A 112 -28.51 0.87 -14.69
N THR A 113 -28.98 0.89 -15.93
CA THR A 113 -29.83 -0.16 -16.47
C THR A 113 -29.08 -0.98 -17.51
N GLU A 114 -29.40 -2.28 -17.54
CA GLU A 114 -28.94 -3.22 -18.56
C GLU A 114 -30.16 -3.87 -19.22
N LEU A 115 -30.00 -4.25 -20.49
CA LEU A 115 -31.06 -4.91 -21.24
C LEU A 115 -31.13 -6.38 -20.85
N CYS A 116 -32.27 -6.83 -20.34
CA CYS A 116 -32.52 -8.24 -20.13
C CYS A 116 -32.73 -8.94 -21.47
N HIS A 117 -31.90 -9.93 -21.80
CA HIS A 117 -32.01 -10.66 -23.07
C HIS A 117 -33.22 -11.60 -23.17
N LEU A 118 -33.87 -11.92 -22.04
CA LEU A 118 -35.04 -12.80 -22.02
C LEU A 118 -36.33 -12.05 -22.33
N CYS A 119 -36.55 -10.89 -21.69
CA CYS A 119 -37.78 -10.10 -21.88
C CYS A 119 -37.58 -8.76 -22.59
N ASN A 120 -36.36 -8.43 -23.03
CA ASN A 120 -35.99 -7.16 -23.68
C ASN A 120 -36.37 -5.90 -22.89
N ARG A 121 -36.51 -5.99 -21.56
CA ARG A 121 -36.71 -4.83 -20.68
C ARG A 121 -35.38 -4.31 -20.14
N TYR A 122 -35.28 -2.99 -20.02
CA TYR A 122 -34.19 -2.35 -19.27
C TYR A 122 -34.44 -2.51 -17.78
N VAL A 123 -33.50 -3.15 -17.08
CA VAL A 123 -33.59 -3.47 -15.66
C VAL A 123 -32.43 -2.79 -14.95
N ARG A 124 -32.69 -2.15 -13.81
CA ARG A 124 -31.62 -1.54 -12.99
C ARG A 124 -30.72 -2.61 -12.39
N LEU A 125 -29.43 -2.33 -12.29
CA LEU A 125 -28.47 -3.28 -11.71
C LEU A 125 -28.85 -3.72 -10.29
N ARG A 126 -29.32 -2.79 -9.45
CA ARG A 126 -29.80 -3.12 -8.09
C ARG A 126 -31.03 -4.05 -8.07
N GLU A 127 -31.81 -4.06 -9.14
CA GLU A 127 -33.03 -4.87 -9.27
C GLU A 127 -32.79 -6.18 -10.05
N ARG A 128 -31.56 -6.40 -10.56
CA ARG A 128 -31.25 -7.51 -11.48
C ARG A 128 -31.59 -8.88 -10.91
N TYR A 129 -31.19 -9.15 -9.66
CA TYR A 129 -31.46 -10.44 -9.00
C TYR A 129 -32.98 -10.71 -8.84
N ASN A 130 -33.73 -9.69 -8.44
CA ASN A 130 -35.18 -9.77 -8.31
C ASN A 130 -35.87 -9.94 -9.67
N HIS A 131 -35.33 -9.33 -10.72
CA HIS A 131 -35.83 -9.50 -12.06
C HIS A 131 -35.56 -10.91 -12.58
N GLU A 132 -34.33 -11.42 -12.43
CA GLU A 132 -33.92 -12.74 -12.92
C GLU A 132 -34.80 -13.86 -12.36
N SER A 133 -35.08 -13.84 -11.05
CA SER A 133 -35.95 -14.82 -10.40
C SER A 133 -37.43 -14.76 -10.83
N ARG A 134 -37.89 -13.63 -11.38
CA ARG A 134 -39.29 -13.39 -11.78
C ARG A 134 -39.44 -13.18 -13.29
N CYS A 135 -38.36 -13.35 -14.05
CA CYS A 135 -38.35 -13.06 -15.46
C CYS A 135 -39.17 -14.10 -16.20
N THR A 136 -40.29 -13.69 -16.78
CA THR A 136 -41.16 -14.57 -17.55
C THR A 136 -40.64 -14.86 -18.96
N GLY A 137 -39.56 -14.20 -19.40
CA GLY A 137 -39.00 -14.34 -20.75
C GLY A 137 -39.94 -13.90 -21.88
N ILE A 138 -41.08 -13.32 -21.54
CA ILE A 138 -42.00 -12.76 -22.49
C ILE A 138 -41.61 -11.30 -22.64
N ALA A 139 -41.18 -10.91 -23.84
CA ALA A 139 -41.20 -9.51 -24.23
C ALA A 139 -42.66 -9.08 -24.23
N GLU A 140 -43.13 -8.56 -23.10
CA GLU A 140 -44.37 -7.84 -23.08
C GLU A 140 -44.18 -6.69 -24.06
N ASN A 141 -44.87 -6.76 -25.20
CA ASN A 141 -45.17 -5.63 -26.05
C ASN A 141 -46.08 -4.69 -25.27
N ASN A 142 -45.59 -4.16 -24.14
CA ASN A 142 -46.23 -3.09 -23.41
C ASN A 142 -45.84 -1.81 -24.15
N GLU A 143 -46.43 -1.64 -25.33
CA GLU A 143 -46.74 -0.31 -25.85
C GLU A 143 -47.64 0.35 -24.81
N GLY A 144 -47.03 0.94 -23.80
CA GLY A 144 -47.70 1.33 -22.57
C GLY A 144 -47.11 2.62 -22.02
N SER A 145 -47.81 3.70 -22.34
CA SER A 145 -47.72 5.02 -21.74
C SER A 145 -46.61 5.94 -22.28
N SER A 146 -46.78 6.30 -23.56
CA SER A 146 -46.49 7.66 -24.00
C SER A 146 -46.96 8.65 -22.93
N ARG A 147 -46.01 9.32 -22.26
CA ARG A 147 -46.31 10.62 -21.65
C ARG A 147 -46.37 11.63 -22.79
N ASP A 148 -47.43 11.55 -23.59
CA ASP A 148 -47.86 12.62 -24.49
C ASP A 148 -48.43 13.75 -23.64
N VAL A 149 -47.56 14.51 -22.96
CA VAL A 149 -47.81 15.92 -22.64
C VAL A 149 -46.48 16.67 -22.71
N ARG A 150 -46.07 16.99 -23.94
CA ARG A 150 -45.61 18.34 -24.37
C ARG A 150 -45.06 18.28 -25.80
N ALA A 151 -45.97 18.19 -26.76
CA ALA A 151 -45.72 18.59 -28.14
C ALA A 151 -46.30 20.00 -28.36
N ALA A 152 -45.47 21.01 -28.11
CA ALA A 152 -45.49 22.40 -28.59
C ALA A 152 -44.39 23.10 -27.77
N GLU A 153 -43.25 23.56 -28.27
CA GLU A 153 -42.95 24.19 -29.55
C GLU A 153 -41.45 24.01 -29.90
N ARG A 154 -41.14 24.37 -31.15
CA ARG A 154 -39.83 24.66 -31.77
C ARG A 154 -39.22 23.53 -32.59
N GLU A 155 -39.79 23.39 -33.78
CA GLU A 155 -38.93 23.35 -34.98
C GLU A 155 -38.01 24.57 -35.00
N GLN A 156 -36.69 24.36 -34.95
CA GLN A 156 -35.78 24.87 -35.98
C GLN A 156 -34.37 24.28 -35.84
N ALA A 157 -33.89 23.76 -36.98
CA ALA A 157 -32.50 23.50 -37.38
C ALA A 157 -31.75 22.28 -36.79
N ARG A 158 -31.49 21.31 -37.68
CA ARG A 158 -30.42 20.29 -37.65
C ARG A 158 -29.02 20.95 -37.82
N PRO A 159 -27.86 20.31 -37.49
CA PRO A 159 -27.53 18.94 -37.90
C PRO A 159 -26.68 18.04 -36.97
N ARG A 160 -27.00 16.73 -37.05
CA ARG A 160 -26.13 15.54 -37.21
C ARG A 160 -24.69 15.54 -36.63
N ARG A 161 -24.44 14.47 -35.85
CA ARG A 161 -23.17 13.75 -35.49
C ARG A 161 -22.29 14.36 -34.38
N GLN A 162 -22.41 13.79 -33.18
CA GLN A 162 -21.30 13.69 -32.21
C GLN A 162 -21.21 12.25 -31.67
N ALA A 163 -20.68 11.34 -32.49
CA ALA A 163 -20.23 10.01 -32.06
C ALA A 163 -18.70 9.86 -32.18
N SER A 164 -17.96 10.97 -32.25
CA SER A 164 -16.52 10.99 -32.58
C SER A 164 -15.62 11.57 -31.48
N GLU A 165 -16.14 12.05 -30.35
CA GLU A 165 -15.29 12.73 -29.35
C GLU A 165 -14.68 11.78 -28.30
N TYR A 166 -15.41 10.73 -27.90
CA TYR A 166 -14.89 9.77 -26.90
C TYR A 166 -13.77 8.87 -27.47
N SER A 167 -13.83 8.56 -28.77
CA SER A 167 -12.81 7.75 -29.46
C SER A 167 -11.49 8.52 -29.66
N ARG A 168 -11.53 9.84 -29.96
CA ARG A 168 -10.31 10.65 -30.12
C ARG A 168 -9.55 10.82 -28.81
N ARG A 169 -10.26 11.03 -27.68
CA ARG A 169 -9.59 11.15 -26.38
C ARG A 169 -8.88 9.84 -26.02
N ARG A 170 -9.52 8.68 -26.23
CA ARG A 170 -8.91 7.37 -25.99
C ARG A 170 -7.71 7.09 -26.90
N ILE A 171 -7.78 7.46 -28.19
CA ILE A 171 -6.67 7.29 -29.15
C ILE A 171 -5.49 8.23 -28.84
N LEU A 172 -5.75 9.49 -28.45
CA LEU A 172 -4.72 10.44 -28.07
C LEU A 172 -4.03 10.04 -26.75
N PHE A 173 -4.77 9.51 -25.77
CA PHE A 173 -4.17 8.96 -24.55
C PHE A 173 -3.31 7.72 -24.81
N THR A 174 -3.71 6.82 -25.73
CA THR A 174 -2.87 5.67 -26.09
C THR A 174 -1.60 6.06 -26.86
N ILE A 175 -1.66 7.06 -27.75
CA ILE A 175 -0.49 7.52 -28.52
C ILE A 175 0.52 8.25 -27.61
N ALA A 176 0.05 9.01 -26.62
CA ALA A 176 0.90 9.67 -25.63
C ALA A 176 1.63 8.67 -24.71
N ILE A 177 0.95 7.60 -24.27
CA ILE A 177 1.53 6.57 -23.40
C ILE A 177 2.59 5.74 -24.15
N THR A 178 2.34 5.37 -25.41
CA THR A 178 3.34 4.63 -26.21
C THR A 178 4.51 5.52 -26.66
N GLY A 179 4.29 6.81 -26.91
CA GLY A 179 5.35 7.75 -27.30
C GLY A 179 6.34 8.04 -26.17
N ILE A 180 5.86 8.17 -24.93
CA ILE A 180 6.72 8.38 -23.75
C ILE A 180 7.57 7.14 -23.45
N ALA A 181 7.04 5.93 -23.65
CA ALA A 181 7.79 4.69 -23.45
C ALA A 181 8.97 4.51 -24.44
N VAL A 182 8.80 4.94 -25.70
CA VAL A 182 9.84 4.84 -26.73
C VAL A 182 10.95 5.87 -26.51
N LEU A 183 10.62 7.09 -26.07
CA LEU A 183 11.62 8.12 -25.75
C LEU A 183 12.45 7.77 -24.51
N LEU A 184 11.83 7.24 -23.46
CA LEU A 184 12.54 6.81 -22.25
C LEU A 184 13.38 5.54 -22.48
N GLY A 185 12.90 4.60 -23.32
CA GLY A 185 13.66 3.41 -23.70
C GLY A 185 14.93 3.73 -24.51
N SER A 186 14.87 4.76 -25.36
CA SER A 186 16.01 5.17 -26.20
C SER A 186 17.12 5.88 -25.41
N LEU A 187 16.76 6.66 -24.39
CA LEU A 187 17.73 7.34 -23.51
C LEU A 187 18.40 6.37 -22.52
N PHE A 188 17.69 5.32 -22.08
CA PHE A 188 18.27 4.30 -21.19
C PHE A 188 19.17 3.29 -21.93
N PHE A 189 19.00 3.09 -23.25
CA PHE A 189 19.84 2.17 -24.03
C PHE A 189 21.13 2.81 -24.55
N GLN A 190 21.17 4.12 -24.84
CA GLN A 190 22.44 4.80 -25.18
C GLN A 190 23.41 4.85 -23.98
N LYS A 191 22.88 4.93 -22.75
CA LYS A 191 23.73 4.98 -21.55
C LYS A 191 24.38 3.63 -21.19
N LYS A 192 24.01 2.53 -21.88
CA LYS A 192 24.55 1.19 -21.61
C LYS A 192 25.52 0.66 -22.67
N THR A 193 25.77 1.42 -23.74
CA THR A 193 26.75 1.05 -24.79
C THR A 193 28.12 1.72 -24.68
N ASP A 194 28.37 2.57 -23.68
CA ASP A 194 29.71 3.13 -23.41
C ASP A 194 30.47 2.41 -22.28
N SER A 195 29.89 1.40 -21.64
CA SER A 195 30.50 0.72 -20.48
C SER A 195 30.94 -0.72 -20.75
N SER A 196 30.84 -1.22 -21.98
CA SER A 196 31.09 -2.63 -22.31
C SER A 196 32.12 -2.87 -23.42
N GLN A 197 32.89 -1.86 -23.83
CA GLN A 197 34.07 -2.01 -24.68
C GLN A 197 35.32 -1.40 -24.04
N PHE A 198 35.82 -2.00 -22.95
CA PHE A 198 37.27 -1.98 -22.69
C PHE A 198 37.68 -3.10 -21.72
N CYS A 199 37.34 -4.33 -22.05
CA CYS A 199 37.99 -5.50 -21.44
C CYS A 199 38.52 -6.39 -22.55
N GLN A 200 39.65 -6.01 -23.14
CA GLN A 200 40.61 -6.98 -23.65
C GLN A 200 41.98 -6.33 -23.89
N ALA A 201 43.01 -7.08 -23.47
CA ALA A 201 44.40 -7.05 -23.92
C ALA A 201 45.42 -6.30 -23.03
N SER A 202 46.31 -7.14 -22.46
CA SER A 202 47.78 -6.97 -22.48
C SER A 202 48.47 -6.28 -21.29
N SER A 203 49.00 -7.13 -20.41
CA SER A 203 50.42 -7.22 -20.06
C SER A 203 51.29 -5.95 -20.02
N GLY A 204 51.85 -5.66 -18.83
CA GLY A 204 53.23 -5.20 -18.72
C GLY A 204 53.51 -3.93 -17.92
N ILE A 205 54.34 -4.10 -16.88
CA ILE A 205 55.50 -3.25 -16.54
C ILE A 205 55.26 -1.98 -15.68
N VAL A 206 55.70 -2.11 -14.43
CA VAL A 206 56.37 -1.20 -13.46
C VAL A 206 55.95 0.26 -13.23
N ASN A 207 55.88 0.56 -11.92
CA ASN A 207 56.65 1.55 -11.16
C ASN A 207 55.91 2.74 -10.52
N SER A 208 55.90 2.70 -9.17
CA SER A 208 56.35 3.73 -8.21
C SER A 208 55.75 5.16 -8.19
N ARG A 209 55.71 5.68 -6.94
CA ARG A 209 55.57 7.08 -6.45
C ARG A 209 54.14 7.50 -6.13
N SER A 210 53.73 7.62 -4.86
CA SER A 210 54.13 8.52 -3.75
C SER A 210 53.35 9.84 -3.72
N SER A 211 52.94 10.20 -2.50
CA SER A 211 52.58 11.55 -2.01
C SER A 211 51.09 11.91 -2.15
N LYS A 212 50.31 11.93 -1.07
CA LYS A 212 50.27 12.85 0.10
C LYS A 212 49.34 14.04 -0.15
N SER A 213 48.43 14.22 0.82
CA SER A 213 47.86 15.50 1.27
C SER A 213 46.95 16.23 0.27
N HIS A 214 45.97 17.05 0.63
CA HIS A 214 45.49 17.61 1.89
C HIS A 214 44.18 18.35 1.56
N TYR A 215 43.31 18.49 2.56
CA TYR A 215 42.53 19.70 2.88
C TYR A 215 41.35 20.11 1.98
N GLN A 216 40.15 20.13 2.60
CA GLN A 216 39.35 21.31 2.99
C GLN A 216 38.45 21.79 1.84
N ALA A 217 37.14 21.62 2.00
CA ALA A 217 36.21 22.56 2.62
C ALA A 217 35.47 23.31 1.51
N PHE A 218 34.15 23.38 1.58
CA PHE A 218 33.47 24.61 1.96
C PHE A 218 31.95 24.39 1.92
N HIS A 219 31.35 24.82 3.01
CA HIS A 219 29.93 25.00 3.22
C HIS A 219 29.38 26.11 2.31
N PHE A 220 28.10 25.92 1.95
CA PHE A 220 27.04 26.92 1.75
C PHE A 220 27.18 27.90 0.57
N VAL A 221 26.06 28.12 -0.12
CA VAL A 221 25.28 29.36 -0.03
C VAL A 221 23.94 29.17 -0.78
N PHE A 222 22.86 29.63 -0.12
CA PHE A 222 21.50 29.99 -0.59
C PHE A 222 21.59 31.07 -1.72
N PRO A 223 20.60 31.92 -2.12
CA PRO A 223 19.20 32.17 -1.71
C PRO A 223 18.24 32.23 -2.94
N SER A 224 16.97 32.61 -2.90
CA SER A 224 16.22 33.62 -2.15
C SER A 224 14.73 33.27 -2.06
#